data_AF-A0A7S3TYE5-F1
#
_entry.id   AF-A0A7S3TYE5-F1
#
_cell.length_a   1.000
_cell.length_b   1.000
_cell.length_c   1.000
_cell.angle_alpha   90.00
_cell.angle_beta   90.00
_cell.angle_gamma   90.00
#
_symmetry.space_group_name_H-M   'P 1'
#
loop_
_entity.id
_entity.type
_entity.pdbx_description
1 polymer ?
#
loop_
_entity_poly.entity_id
_entity_poly.type
_entity_poly.pdbx_seq_one_letter_code
_entity_poly.pdbx_strand_id
1 'polypeptide(L)'
;RLGQRVIALYELMLNDEIGVRLGTGGVVVGSLGEDRLMILFDARVDSGKGSVGPVSVGFREVTIQRTLVGGFNIAQRVQSAMDLIVGSQVVVKAGTCGSVLAEFSDTRLTVAFDTQEGSGSCFNVLPLEIKQWCEPRSGLSIGSRVQATQDLI
;
A
#
# COMPACT_ATOMS: atom_id res chain seq x y z
N ARG A 1 3.61 3.93 20.60
CA ARG A 1 2.96 4.60 21.75
C ARG A 1 1.46 4.31 21.70
N LEU A 2 0.76 4.26 22.83
CA LEU A 2 -0.71 4.18 22.82
C LEU A 2 -1.30 5.36 22.02
N GLY A 3 -2.37 5.11 21.26
CA GLY A 3 -2.99 6.08 20.37
C GLY A 3 -2.23 6.36 19.07
N GLN A 4 -1.05 5.77 18.87
CA GLN A 4 -0.26 6.01 17.66
C GLN A 4 -0.91 5.36 16.44
N ARG A 5 -1.04 6.14 15.36
CA ARG A 5 -1.44 5.65 14.04
C ARG A 5 -0.32 4.83 13.43
N VAL A 6 -0.68 3.63 12.98
CA VAL A 6 0.22 2.70 12.30
C VAL A 6 -0.47 2.16 11.06
N ILE A 7 0.32 1.57 10.17
CA ILE A 7 -0.17 0.83 9.01
C ILE A 7 0.43 -0.57 8.99
N ALA A 8 -0.29 -1.54 8.44
CA ALA A 8 0.23 -2.87 8.17
C ALA A 8 1.26 -2.85 7.02
N LEU A 9 2.43 -3.46 7.23
CA LEU A 9 3.48 -3.59 6.21
C LEU A 9 3.33 -4.85 5.34
N TYR A 10 2.53 -5.81 5.80
CA TYR A 10 2.25 -7.07 5.12
C TYR A 10 0.77 -7.41 5.23
N GLU A 11 0.32 -8.41 4.46
CA GLU A 11 -0.94 -9.08 4.76
C GLU A 11 -0.77 -9.87 6.06
N LEU A 12 -1.63 -9.60 7.04
CA LEU A 12 -1.59 -10.28 8.34
C LEU A 12 -2.57 -11.44 8.34
N MET A 13 -2.03 -12.62 8.59
CA MET A 13 -2.81 -13.85 8.69
C MET A 13 -3.44 -13.96 10.08
N LEU A 14 -4.76 -14.07 10.14
CA LEU A 14 -5.53 -14.31 11.36
C LEU A 14 -6.32 -15.60 11.17
N ASN A 15 -6.09 -16.61 12.01
CA ASN A 15 -6.77 -17.92 11.90
C ASN A 15 -6.68 -18.54 10.49
N ASP A 16 -5.48 -18.56 9.91
CA ASP A 16 -5.18 -19.12 8.58
C ASP A 16 -5.86 -18.43 7.38
N GLU A 17 -6.46 -17.25 7.57
CA GLU A 17 -6.96 -16.39 6.50
C GLU A 17 -6.34 -14.98 6.57
N ILE A 18 -6.32 -14.26 5.45
CA ILE A 18 -5.91 -12.85 5.46
C ILE A 18 -6.96 -12.08 6.26
N GLY A 19 -6.57 -11.52 7.39
CA GLY A 19 -7.46 -10.71 8.23
C GLY A 19 -7.25 -9.21 8.06
N VAL A 20 -6.03 -8.79 7.72
CA VAL A 20 -5.67 -7.39 7.50
C VAL A 20 -4.86 -7.29 6.21
N ARG A 21 -5.27 -6.43 5.29
CA ARG A 21 -4.54 -6.18 4.04
C ARG A 21 -3.35 -5.26 4.30
N LEU A 22 -2.29 -5.42 3.49
CA LEU A 22 -1.18 -4.48 3.45
C LEU A 22 -1.69 -3.03 3.27
N GLY A 23 -1.11 -2.09 4.02
CA GLY A 23 -1.49 -0.68 3.98
C GLY A 23 -2.72 -0.31 4.80
N THR A 24 -3.40 -1.29 5.42
CA THR A 24 -4.52 -1.00 6.32
C THR A 24 -4.02 -0.21 7.53
N GLY A 25 -4.64 0.94 7.77
CA GLY A 25 -4.37 1.78 8.94
C GLY A 25 -4.93 1.19 10.23
N GLY A 26 -4.37 1.58 11.36
CA GLY A 26 -4.83 1.18 12.67
C GLY A 26 -4.27 2.07 13.78
N VAL A 27 -4.71 1.81 15.01
CA VAL A 27 -4.30 2.52 16.21
C VAL A 27 -3.70 1.53 17.22
N VAL A 28 -2.54 1.87 17.78
CA VAL A 28 -1.96 1.12 18.89
C VAL A 28 -2.81 1.33 20.15
N VAL A 29 -3.43 0.27 20.66
CA VAL A 29 -4.29 0.31 21.86
C VAL A 29 -3.68 -0.39 23.07
N GLY A 30 -2.56 -1.09 22.87
CA GLY A 30 -1.88 -1.81 23.93
C GLY A 30 -0.53 -2.38 23.48
N SER A 31 0.16 -3.01 24.41
CA SER A 31 1.29 -3.91 24.16
C SER A 31 0.99 -5.26 24.79
N LEU A 32 1.52 -6.33 24.20
CA LEU A 32 1.42 -7.67 24.71
C LEU A 32 2.83 -8.25 24.81
N GLY A 33 3.39 -8.26 26.01
CA GLY A 33 4.81 -8.60 26.21
C GLY A 33 5.75 -7.49 25.71
N GLU A 34 6.98 -7.88 25.37
CA GLU A 34 8.05 -6.95 25.01
C GLU A 34 8.11 -6.64 23.51
N ASP A 35 7.64 -7.55 22.65
CA ASP A 35 7.85 -7.53 21.20
C ASP A 35 6.57 -7.35 20.37
N ARG A 36 5.40 -7.36 21.02
CA ARG A 36 4.10 -7.25 20.35
C ARG A 36 3.30 -6.03 20.76
N LEU A 37 2.61 -5.47 19.78
CA LEU A 37 1.64 -4.40 19.90
C LEU A 37 0.23 -4.96 19.72
N MET A 38 -0.73 -4.39 20.44
CA MET A 38 -2.15 -4.61 20.20
C MET A 38 -2.68 -3.45 19.34
N ILE A 39 -3.14 -3.76 18.14
CA ILE A 39 -3.60 -2.77 17.15
C ILE A 39 -5.08 -2.95 16.86
N LEU A 40 -5.84 -1.86 16.94
CA LEU A 40 -7.18 -1.80 16.40
C LEU A 40 -7.09 -1.29 14.95
N PHE A 41 -7.27 -2.17 13.98
CA PHE A 41 -7.22 -1.81 12.55
C PHE A 41 -8.54 -1.19 12.08
N ASP A 42 -8.44 -0.22 11.15
CA ASP A 42 -9.57 0.52 10.57
C ASP A 42 -10.50 -0.38 9.75
N ALA A 43 -9.93 -1.43 9.15
CA ALA A 43 -10.66 -2.42 8.38
C ALA A 43 -10.09 -3.82 8.65
N ARG A 44 -10.98 -4.82 8.58
CA ARG A 44 -10.64 -6.24 8.65
C ARG A 44 -11.41 -6.97 7.56
N VAL A 45 -10.78 -8.00 6.99
CA VAL A 45 -11.33 -8.81 5.90
C VAL A 45 -11.46 -10.29 6.27
N ASP A 46 -11.15 -10.66 7.52
CA ASP A 46 -11.41 -12.00 8.01
C ASP A 46 -12.92 -12.25 8.11
N SER A 47 -13.31 -13.51 8.02
CA SER A 47 -14.69 -14.00 7.88
C SER A 47 -15.58 -13.76 9.12
N GLY A 48 -15.15 -12.94 10.07
CA GLY A 48 -15.83 -12.71 11.34
C GLY A 48 -15.76 -13.90 12.31
N LYS A 49 -15.00 -14.95 11.97
CA LYS A 49 -14.72 -16.08 12.86
C LYS A 49 -13.77 -15.72 14.01
N GLY A 50 -13.09 -14.58 13.92
CA GLY A 50 -12.27 -14.01 14.98
C GLY A 50 -13.02 -12.99 15.85
N SER A 51 -12.51 -12.75 17.06
CA SER A 51 -12.97 -11.64 17.91
C SER A 51 -12.76 -10.29 17.21
N VAL A 52 -13.77 -9.40 17.25
CA VAL A 52 -13.76 -8.01 16.72
C VAL A 52 -12.83 -7.09 17.53
N GLY A 53 -11.83 -7.67 18.19
CA GLY A 53 -10.90 -6.97 19.06
C GLY A 53 -9.59 -6.56 18.38
N PRO A 54 -8.68 -5.98 19.17
CA PRO A 54 -7.34 -5.64 18.71
C PRO A 54 -6.55 -6.89 18.30
N VAL A 55 -5.74 -6.74 17.26
CA VAL A 55 -4.86 -7.76 16.73
C VAL A 55 -3.47 -7.60 17.33
N SER A 56 -2.88 -8.71 17.80
CA SER A 56 -1.51 -8.71 18.29
C SER A 56 -0.52 -8.85 17.13
N VAL A 57 0.35 -7.87 16.92
CA VAL A 57 1.34 -7.85 15.83
C VAL A 57 2.73 -7.53 16.37
N GLY A 58 3.77 -8.06 15.74
CA GLY A 58 5.15 -7.69 16.01
C GLY A 58 5.51 -6.31 15.48
N PHE A 59 6.52 -5.67 16.07
CA PHE A 59 6.97 -4.33 15.64
C PHE A 59 7.42 -4.24 14.17
N ARG A 60 7.80 -5.36 13.55
CA ARG A 60 8.23 -5.42 12.15
C ARG A 60 7.07 -5.53 11.17
N GLU A 61 5.87 -5.81 11.67
CA GLU A 61 4.67 -6.00 10.84
C GLU A 61 3.89 -4.70 10.62
N VAL A 62 4.23 -3.65 11.36
CA VAL A 62 3.60 -2.33 11.27
C VAL A 62 4.65 -1.22 11.25
N THR A 63 4.29 -0.08 10.67
CA THR A 63 5.07 1.15 10.79
C THR A 63 4.18 2.32 11.13
N ILE A 64 4.79 3.42 11.58
CA ILE A 64 4.07 4.66 11.88
C ILE A 64 3.43 5.17 10.59
N GLN A 65 2.13 5.47 10.65
CA GLN A 65 1.46 6.13 9.54
C GLN A 65 1.97 7.56 9.45
N ARG A 66 2.58 7.91 8.33
CA ARG A 66 3.05 9.26 8.03
C ARG A 66 2.96 9.52 6.54
N THR A 67 2.75 10.78 6.21
CA THR A 67 2.83 11.29 4.84
C THR A 67 4.29 11.40 4.42
N LEU A 68 4.61 10.88 3.24
CA LEU A 68 5.90 10.97 2.57
C LEU A 68 5.88 12.09 1.51
N VAL A 69 7.02 12.31 0.85
CA VAL A 69 7.13 13.26 -0.28
C VAL A 69 6.03 13.02 -1.33
N GLY A 70 5.44 14.11 -1.82
CA GLY A 70 4.35 14.06 -2.79
C GLY A 70 2.98 13.68 -2.22
N GLY A 71 2.83 13.58 -0.90
CA GLY A 71 1.55 13.28 -0.26
C GLY A 71 1.21 11.79 -0.17
N PHE A 72 2.16 10.91 -0.51
CA PHE A 72 1.96 9.46 -0.49
C PHE A 72 2.15 8.88 0.92
N ASN A 73 1.61 7.69 1.16
CA ASN A 73 1.82 6.93 2.40
C ASN A 73 2.53 5.60 2.10
N ILE A 74 3.26 5.06 3.08
CA ILE A 74 3.78 3.69 2.99
C ILE A 74 2.61 2.72 2.75
N ALA A 75 2.86 1.67 1.97
CA ALA A 75 1.93 0.64 1.55
C ALA A 75 0.71 1.16 0.73
N GLN A 76 0.70 2.44 0.35
CA GLN A 76 -0.31 2.97 -0.56
C GLN A 76 -0.17 2.33 -1.94
N ARG A 77 -1.29 1.85 -2.48
CA ARG A 77 -1.35 1.38 -3.86
C ARG A 77 -1.25 2.55 -4.83
N VAL A 78 -0.38 2.38 -5.81
CA VAL A 78 -0.07 3.35 -6.85
C VAL A 78 -0.04 2.68 -8.20
N GLN A 79 -0.03 3.47 -9.25
CA GLN A 79 0.29 3.01 -10.60
C GLN A 79 1.27 3.98 -11.24
N SER A 80 2.08 3.46 -12.16
CA SER A 80 2.97 4.29 -12.95
C SER A 80 2.15 5.26 -13.80
N ALA A 81 2.50 6.55 -13.76
CA ALA A 81 1.86 7.58 -14.57
C ALA A 81 2.41 7.60 -16.00
N MET A 82 3.61 7.04 -16.22
CA MET A 82 4.33 7.01 -17.48
C MET A 82 5.20 5.75 -17.59
N ASP A 83 5.83 5.52 -18.75
CA ASP A 83 6.87 4.49 -18.87
C ASP A 83 8.11 4.93 -18.06
N LEU A 84 8.58 4.10 -17.13
CA LEU A 84 9.82 4.35 -16.39
C LEU A 84 10.97 3.71 -17.14
N ILE A 85 12.02 4.50 -17.36
CA ILE A 85 13.14 4.14 -18.23
C ILE A 85 14.44 4.14 -17.43
N VAL A 86 15.22 3.07 -17.54
CA VAL A 86 16.59 3.00 -17.02
C VAL A 86 17.53 2.79 -18.21
N GLY A 87 18.40 3.78 -18.46
CA GLY A 87 19.21 3.81 -19.69
C GLY A 87 18.32 3.94 -20.92
N SER A 88 18.24 2.89 -21.73
CA SER A 88 17.38 2.80 -22.93
C SER A 88 16.23 1.81 -22.81
N GLN A 89 16.06 1.16 -21.65
CA GLN A 89 15.07 0.11 -21.44
C GLN A 89 13.89 0.62 -20.62
N VAL A 90 12.67 0.36 -21.08
CA VAL A 90 11.47 0.52 -20.26
C VAL A 90 11.42 -0.61 -19.24
N VAL A 91 11.55 -0.26 -17.96
CA VAL A 91 11.57 -1.21 -16.84
C VAL A 91 10.20 -1.33 -16.17
N VAL A 92 9.37 -0.29 -16.26
CA VAL A 92 7.99 -0.29 -15.78
C VAL A 92 7.13 0.42 -16.81
N LYS A 93 6.05 -0.24 -17.24
CA LYS A 93 5.11 0.33 -18.21
C LYS A 93 4.13 1.30 -17.53
N ALA A 94 3.68 2.30 -18.26
CA ALA A 94 2.61 3.18 -17.82
C ALA A 94 1.39 2.35 -17.40
N GLY A 95 0.78 2.69 -16.26
CA GLY A 95 -0.34 1.95 -15.70
C GLY A 95 0.03 0.70 -14.89
N THR A 96 1.29 0.24 -14.90
CA THR A 96 1.72 -0.86 -14.02
C THR A 96 1.49 -0.46 -12.57
N CYS A 97 0.80 -1.32 -11.82
CA CYS A 97 0.48 -1.09 -10.42
C CYS A 97 1.69 -1.37 -9.52
N GLY A 98 1.66 -0.83 -8.31
CA GLY A 98 2.67 -1.07 -7.30
C GLY A 98 2.26 -0.57 -5.93
N SER A 99 3.17 -0.66 -4.98
CA SER A 99 2.99 -0.23 -3.60
C SER A 99 4.19 0.60 -3.14
N VAL A 100 3.93 1.74 -2.52
CA VAL A 100 4.99 2.58 -1.92
C VAL A 100 5.60 1.83 -0.73
N LEU A 101 6.92 1.65 -0.72
CA LEU A 101 7.61 0.96 0.37
C LEU A 101 8.20 1.93 1.38
N ALA A 102 8.84 2.99 0.88
CA ALA A 102 9.59 3.91 1.71
C ALA A 102 9.85 5.24 0.99
N GLU A 103 10.35 6.19 1.75
CA GLU A 103 11.00 7.38 1.24
C GLU A 103 12.47 7.05 0.95
N PHE A 104 12.92 7.35 -0.26
CA PHE A 104 14.31 7.14 -0.68
C PHE A 104 15.17 8.38 -0.44
N SER A 105 14.59 9.55 -0.71
CA SER A 105 15.19 10.86 -0.48
C SER A 105 14.08 11.90 -0.31
N ASP A 106 14.46 13.14 0.00
CA ASP A 106 13.54 14.29 0.10
C ASP A 106 12.68 14.52 -1.15
N THR A 107 13.05 13.92 -2.29
CA THR A 107 12.36 14.08 -3.57
C THR A 107 11.84 12.78 -4.16
N ARG A 108 12.21 11.61 -3.62
CA ARG A 108 11.91 10.31 -4.23
C ARG A 108 11.34 9.30 -3.25
N LEU A 109 10.50 8.43 -3.80
CA LEU A 109 9.89 7.29 -3.12
C LEU A 109 10.45 6.00 -3.68
N THR A 110 10.62 4.97 -2.84
CA THR A 110 10.82 3.60 -3.31
C THR A 110 9.46 2.94 -3.49
N VAL A 111 9.17 2.46 -4.70
CA VAL A 111 7.92 1.78 -5.05
C VAL A 111 8.23 0.39 -5.58
N ALA A 112 7.58 -0.64 -5.03
CA ALA A 112 7.58 -1.99 -5.58
C ALA A 112 6.45 -2.12 -6.60
N PHE A 113 6.78 -2.29 -7.88
CA PHE A 113 5.82 -2.49 -8.95
C PHE A 113 5.54 -3.98 -9.21
N ASP A 114 4.33 -4.27 -9.67
CA ASP A 114 3.84 -5.63 -9.96
C ASP A 114 4.36 -6.08 -11.35
N THR A 115 5.68 -6.13 -11.52
CA THR A 115 6.34 -6.56 -12.77
C THR A 115 6.54 -8.08 -12.79
N GLN A 116 6.50 -8.68 -13.99
CA GLN A 116 6.67 -10.14 -14.16
C GLN A 116 8.14 -10.60 -14.07
N GLU A 117 9.10 -9.70 -14.17
CA GLU A 117 10.53 -10.02 -14.12
C GLU A 117 11.02 -10.04 -12.67
N GLY A 118 11.29 -11.25 -12.15
CA GLY A 118 11.53 -11.56 -10.73
C GLY A 118 12.81 -11.02 -10.09
N SER A 119 13.46 -9.98 -10.63
CA SER A 119 14.59 -9.32 -9.97
C SER A 119 14.49 -7.80 -10.07
N GLY A 120 14.16 -7.13 -8.96
CA GLY A 120 14.21 -5.67 -8.86
C GLY A 120 12.92 -4.96 -9.25
N SER A 121 11.79 -5.33 -8.65
CA SER A 121 10.53 -4.60 -8.78
C SER A 121 10.52 -3.23 -8.07
N CYS A 122 11.57 -2.93 -7.28
CA CYS A 122 11.66 -1.70 -6.50
C CYS A 122 12.39 -0.60 -7.26
N PHE A 123 11.69 0.50 -7.53
CA PHE A 123 12.23 1.66 -8.24
C PHE A 123 12.12 2.92 -7.40
N ASN A 124 13.12 3.80 -7.51
CA ASN A 124 13.12 5.10 -6.84
C ASN A 124 12.53 6.16 -7.78
N VAL A 125 11.28 6.53 -7.53
CA VAL A 125 10.48 7.37 -8.41
C VAL A 125 10.22 8.74 -7.82
N LEU A 126 10.03 9.74 -8.69
CA LEU A 126 9.48 11.03 -8.33
C LEU A 126 7.96 10.89 -8.10
N PRO A 127 7.36 11.73 -7.24
CA PRO A 127 5.91 11.77 -7.07
C PRO A 127 5.12 11.92 -8.36
N LEU A 128 5.63 12.65 -9.35
CA LEU A 128 4.98 12.85 -10.66
C LEU A 128 5.01 11.62 -11.57
N GLU A 129 5.90 10.65 -11.30
CA GLU A 129 6.04 9.43 -12.09
C GLU A 129 5.02 8.37 -11.70
N ILE A 130 4.29 8.58 -10.60
CA ILE A 130 3.25 7.70 -10.09
C ILE A 130 1.96 8.48 -9.81
N LYS A 131 0.85 7.76 -9.71
CA LYS A 131 -0.41 8.31 -9.21
C LYS A 131 -1.08 7.31 -8.30
N GLN A 132 -1.96 7.81 -7.43
CA GLN A 132 -2.77 6.95 -6.59
C GLN A 132 -3.54 5.94 -7.45
N TRP A 133 -3.48 4.66 -7.07
CA TRP A 133 -4.29 3.64 -7.71
C TRP A 133 -5.75 3.84 -7.29
N CYS A 134 -6.63 3.89 -8.28
CA CYS A 134 -8.07 3.86 -8.06
C CYS A 134 -8.58 2.51 -8.55
N GLU A 135 -9.12 1.70 -7.64
CA GLU A 135 -9.81 0.48 -8.06
C GLU A 135 -11.00 0.86 -8.96
N PRO A 136 -11.22 0.12 -10.05
CA PRO A 136 -12.45 0.24 -10.81
C PRO A 136 -13.63 0.06 -9.86
N ARG A 137 -14.57 1.01 -9.84
CA ARG A 137 -15.78 0.88 -9.03
C ARG A 137 -16.48 -0.44 -9.37
N SER A 138 -16.87 -1.18 -8.34
CA SER A 138 -17.72 -2.37 -8.49
C SER A 138 -18.98 -1.99 -9.28
N GLY A 139 -19.06 -2.42 -10.53
CA GLY A 139 -20.13 -2.04 -11.47
C GLY A 139 -19.65 -1.68 -12.87
N LEU A 140 -18.35 -1.43 -13.06
CA LEU A 140 -17.76 -1.26 -14.40
C LEU A 140 -17.25 -2.60 -14.92
N SER A 141 -18.12 -3.34 -15.63
CA SER A 141 -17.71 -4.57 -16.32
C SER A 141 -16.83 -4.26 -17.53
N ILE A 142 -15.95 -5.19 -17.89
CA ILE A 142 -15.19 -5.10 -19.14
C ILE A 142 -16.15 -4.92 -20.31
N GLY A 143 -15.86 -3.95 -21.18
CA GLY A 143 -16.73 -3.57 -22.31
C GLY A 143 -17.77 -2.50 -21.99
N SER A 144 -17.85 -2.05 -20.73
CA SER A 144 -18.68 -0.90 -20.37
C SER A 144 -18.21 0.35 -21.11
N ARG A 145 -19.16 1.09 -21.71
CA ARG A 145 -18.88 2.41 -22.25
C ARG A 145 -18.66 3.36 -21.08
N VAL A 146 -17.51 4.03 -21.09
CA VAL A 146 -17.17 5.09 -20.13
C VAL A 146 -17.07 6.42 -20.87
N GLN A 147 -17.30 7.50 -20.13
CA GLN A 147 -17.11 8.86 -20.62
C GLN A 147 -15.98 9.50 -19.80
N ALA A 148 -15.05 10.15 -20.48
CA ALA A 148 -14.06 10.99 -19.82
C ALA A 148 -14.79 12.14 -19.11
N THR A 149 -14.54 12.31 -17.81
CA THR A 149 -15.12 13.40 -17.02
C THR A 149 -14.29 14.68 -17.09
N GLN A 150 -13.07 14.59 -17.61
CA GLN A 150 -12.12 15.67 -17.78
C GLN A 150 -11.30 15.39 -19.05
N ASP A 151 -10.83 16.45 -19.70
CA ASP A 151 -9.94 16.32 -20.84
C ASP A 151 -8.60 15.72 -20.39
N LEU A 152 -8.14 14.71 -21.13
CA LEU A 152 -6.79 14.19 -20.97
C LEU A 152 -5.87 15.13 -21.75
N ILE A 153 -5.10 15.93 -21.01
CA ILE A 153 -4.09 16.85 -21.55
C ILE A 153 -2.82 16.10 -21.92
#